data_AF-A0A7W4J436-F1
#
_entry.id   AF-A0A7W4J436-F1
#
_cell.length_a   1.000
_cell.length_b   1.000
_cell.length_c   1.000
_cell.angle_alpha   90.00
_cell.angle_beta   90.00
_cell.angle_gamma   90.00
#
_symmetry.space_group_name_H-M   'P 1'
#
loop_
_entity.id
_entity.type
_entity.pdbx_description
1 polymer ?
#
loop_
_entity_poly.entity_id
_entity_poly.type
_entity_poly.pdbx_seq_one_letter_code
_entity_poly.pdbx_strand_id
1 'polypeptide(L)'
;MVNGVTVVDQKTGAVYQGTVDLQPTLDRIANGEKYPSRNDGSTFNNNEGRLPQEPAGYYKEYVVPTPGIKGVGPQRIVTGQNGETYYTPDHYKTFIFVKR
;
A
#
# COMPACT_ATOMS: atom_id res chain seq x y z
N MET A 1 -1.06 -0.59 -13.23
CA MET A 1 0.40 -0.87 -13.30
C MET A 1 1.19 0.32 -12.79
N VAL A 2 2.21 0.08 -11.96
CA VAL A 2 3.25 1.05 -11.60
C VAL A 2 4.58 0.47 -12.07
N ASN A 3 5.27 1.17 -12.98
CA ASN A 3 6.52 0.70 -13.60
C ASN A 3 7.75 1.18 -12.81
N GLY A 4 8.85 0.44 -12.90
CA GLY A 4 10.14 0.84 -12.31
C GLY A 4 10.13 0.86 -10.78
N VAL A 5 9.21 0.10 -10.16
CA VAL A 5 9.07 0.05 -8.71
C VAL A 5 10.23 -0.74 -8.13
N THR A 6 10.84 -0.20 -7.07
CA THR A 6 11.76 -0.94 -6.20
C THR A 6 11.03 -1.29 -4.92
N VAL A 7 10.71 -2.57 -4.75
CA VAL A 7 10.13 -3.14 -3.54
C VAL A 7 11.25 -3.60 -2.63
N VAL A 8 11.26 -3.11 -1.38
CA VAL A 8 12.30 -3.44 -0.41
C VAL A 8 11.65 -4.16 0.77
N ASP A 9 11.96 -5.44 0.94
CA ASP A 9 11.59 -6.16 2.15
C ASP A 9 12.56 -5.79 3.27
N GLN A 10 12.09 -4.96 4.19
CA GLN A 10 12.88 -4.50 5.33
C GLN A 10 13.27 -5.64 6.29
N LYS A 11 12.57 -6.78 6.27
CA LYS A 11 12.89 -7.92 7.15
C LYS A 11 14.07 -8.74 6.63
N THR A 12 14.12 -8.95 5.32
CA THR A 12 15.11 -9.83 4.69
C THR A 12 16.22 -9.07 3.96
N GLY A 13 16.01 -7.77 3.70
CA GLY A 13 16.87 -6.96 2.83
C GLY A 13 16.68 -7.24 1.34
N ALA A 14 15.75 -8.12 0.97
CA ALA A 14 15.49 -8.46 -0.42
C ALA A 14 14.96 -7.24 -1.19
N VAL A 15 15.52 -7.02 -2.39
CA VAL A 15 15.13 -5.94 -3.29
C VAL A 15 14.55 -6.56 -4.56
N TYR A 16 13.35 -6.14 -4.92
CA TYR A 16 12.68 -6.56 -6.15
C TYR A 16 12.43 -5.34 -7.02
N GLN A 17 12.89 -5.39 -8.27
CA GLN A 17 12.63 -4.34 -9.24
C GLN A 17 11.71 -4.84 -10.34
N GLY A 18 10.72 -4.04 -10.72
CA GLY A 18 9.84 -4.39 -11.82
C GLY A 18 8.58 -3.55 -11.89
N THR A 19 7.56 -4.13 -12.53
CA THR A 19 6.23 -3.55 -12.61
C THR A 19 5.31 -4.21 -11.61
N VAL A 20 4.56 -3.40 -10.87
CA VAL A 20 3.55 -3.88 -9.92
C VAL A 20 2.17 -3.63 -10.49
N ASP A 21 1.36 -4.69 -10.58
CA ASP A 21 -0.06 -4.56 -10.86
C ASP A 21 -0.84 -4.31 -9.57
N LEU A 22 -1.44 -3.14 -9.48
CA LEU A 22 -2.28 -2.75 -8.35
C LEU A 22 -3.75 -3.12 -8.58
N GLN A 23 -4.16 -3.43 -9.81
CA GLN A 23 -5.57 -3.63 -10.15
C GLN A 23 -6.22 -4.72 -9.27
N PRO A 24 -5.61 -5.91 -9.05
CA PRO A 24 -6.21 -6.93 -8.20
C PRO A 24 -6.45 -6.47 -6.76
N THR A 25 -5.57 -5.61 -6.23
CA THR A 25 -5.74 -5.06 -4.87
C THR A 25 -6.76 -3.92 -4.87
N LEU A 26 -6.83 -3.09 -5.91
CA LEU A 26 -7.84 -2.05 -6.00
C LEU A 26 -9.25 -2.62 -6.15
N ASP A 27 -9.41 -3.69 -6.94
CA ASP A 27 -10.68 -4.36 -7.17
C ASP A 27 -11.21 -5.01 -5.88
N ARG A 28 -10.34 -5.72 -5.14
CA ARG A 28 -10.73 -6.30 -3.84
C ARG A 28 -11.14 -5.21 -2.84
N ILE A 29 -10.43 -4.07 -2.82
CA ILE A 29 -10.78 -2.93 -1.95
C ILE A 29 -12.16 -2.39 -2.34
N ALA A 30 -12.42 -2.21 -3.63
CA ALA A 30 -13.71 -1.74 -4.14
C ALA A 30 -14.86 -2.70 -3.79
N ASN A 31 -14.59 -4.01 -3.78
CA ASN A 31 -15.55 -5.05 -3.39
C ASN A 31 -15.70 -5.22 -1.87
N GLY A 32 -14.93 -4.49 -1.05
CA GLY A 32 -14.96 -4.61 0.41
C GLY A 32 -14.29 -5.87 0.95
N GLU A 33 -13.47 -6.55 0.14
CA GLU A 33 -12.80 -7.80 0.48
C GLU A 33 -11.49 -7.56 1.23
N LYS A 34 -11.27 -8.33 2.31
CA LYS A 34 -10.07 -8.22 3.14
C LYS A 34 -9.01 -9.22 2.74
N TYR A 35 -7.76 -8.78 2.75
CA TYR A 35 -6.61 -9.67 2.79
C TYR A 35 -6.48 -10.28 4.20
N PRO A 36 -5.97 -11.53 4.37
CA PRO A 36 -5.78 -12.15 5.68
C PRO A 36 -4.67 -11.47 6.49
N SER A 37 -4.96 -10.28 7.01
CA SER A 37 -4.11 -9.46 7.88
C SER A 37 -4.98 -8.61 8.78
N ARG A 38 -4.60 -8.46 10.05
CA ARG A 38 -5.33 -7.65 11.03
C ARG A 38 -5.42 -6.18 10.65
N ASN A 39 -4.40 -5.67 9.96
CA ASN A 39 -4.31 -4.26 9.57
C ASN A 39 -4.91 -3.99 8.18
N ASP A 40 -5.42 -5.01 7.48
CA ASP A 40 -6.05 -4.77 6.18
C ASP A 40 -7.38 -4.02 6.35
N GLY A 41 -7.42 -2.80 5.83
CA GLY A 41 -8.51 -1.85 5.98
C GLY A 41 -8.52 -1.07 7.31
N SER A 42 -7.45 -1.13 8.11
CA SER A 42 -7.33 -0.30 9.33
C SER A 42 -6.91 1.13 9.02
N THR A 43 -7.08 2.01 9.99
CA THR A 43 -6.63 3.41 9.90
C THR A 43 -5.12 3.50 9.72
N PHE A 44 -4.68 4.28 8.74
CA PHE A 44 -3.31 4.73 8.59
C PHE A 44 -3.18 6.14 9.19
N ASN A 45 -2.37 6.29 10.24
CA ASN A 45 -2.33 7.55 11.00
C ASN A 45 -1.46 8.64 10.36
N ASN A 46 -0.66 8.32 9.35
CA ASN A 46 0.28 9.27 8.72
C ASN A 46 1.19 9.99 9.74
N ASN A 47 1.66 9.28 10.77
CA ASN A 47 2.44 9.87 11.88
C ASN A 47 3.73 10.55 11.41
N GLU A 48 4.37 10.03 10.35
CA GLU A 48 5.57 10.59 9.74
C GLU A 48 5.28 11.74 8.76
N GLY A 49 4.01 12.11 8.55
CA GLY A 49 3.62 13.26 7.73
C GLY A 49 4.03 13.15 6.26
N ARG A 50 4.08 11.93 5.71
CA ARG A 50 4.49 11.68 4.31
C ARG A 50 3.37 11.87 3.29
N LEU A 51 2.12 11.81 3.74
CA LEU A 51 0.94 12.20 2.98
C LEU A 51 0.45 13.59 3.47
N PRO A 52 -0.43 14.28 2.72
CA PRO A 52 -1.08 15.49 3.21
C PRO A 52 -1.68 15.32 4.61
N GLN A 53 -1.66 16.39 5.41
CA GLN A 53 -2.20 16.35 6.76
C GLN A 53 -3.73 16.42 6.70
N GLU A 54 -4.38 15.39 7.24
CA GLU A 54 -5.83 15.23 7.26
C GLU A 54 -6.30 14.82 8.67
N PRO A 55 -7.62 14.89 8.98
CA PRO A 55 -8.16 14.44 10.27
C PRO A 55 -7.89 12.95 10.58
N ALA A 56 -7.95 12.59 11.86
CA ALA A 56 -7.80 11.21 12.29
C ALA A 56 -8.86 10.30 11.62
N GLY A 57 -8.43 9.12 11.14
CA GLY A 57 -9.31 8.20 10.42
C GLY A 57 -9.52 8.52 8.94
N TYR A 58 -8.86 9.56 8.40
CA TYR A 58 -8.95 9.90 6.98
C TYR A 58 -8.35 8.85 6.06
N TYR A 59 -7.18 8.30 6.42
CA TYR A 59 -6.51 7.30 5.60
C TYR A 59 -6.78 5.88 6.09
N LYS A 60 -6.94 4.94 5.15
CA LYS A 60 -6.95 3.49 5.42
C LYS A 60 -5.81 2.81 4.66
N GLU A 61 -5.23 1.78 5.26
CA GLU A 61 -4.19 0.97 4.64
C GLU A 61 -4.68 -0.42 4.20
N TYR A 62 -4.07 -0.94 3.13
CA TYR A 62 -4.40 -2.23 2.54
C TYR A 62 -3.13 -2.95 2.08
N VAL A 63 -3.09 -4.26 2.27
CA VAL A 63 -1.99 -5.12 1.85
C VAL A 63 -1.98 -5.29 0.34
N VAL A 64 -0.83 -5.06 -0.28
CA VAL A 64 -0.54 -5.49 -1.66
C VAL A 64 0.34 -6.76 -1.56
N PRO A 65 -0.16 -7.94 -1.97
CA PRO A 65 0.63 -9.17 -1.91
C PRO A 65 1.90 -9.05 -2.74
N THR A 66 3.03 -9.51 -2.21
CA THR A 66 4.30 -9.57 -2.96
C THR A 66 4.60 -11.01 -3.34
N PRO A 67 4.62 -11.36 -4.63
CA PRO A 67 4.95 -12.72 -5.06
C PRO A 67 6.30 -13.18 -4.49
N GLY A 68 6.33 -14.41 -3.96
CA GLY A 68 7.54 -15.01 -3.38
C GLY A 68 7.89 -14.56 -1.96
N ILE A 69 7.21 -13.56 -1.39
CA ILE A 69 7.40 -13.16 0.00
C ILE A 69 6.35 -13.83 0.91
N LYS A 70 6.79 -14.41 2.03
CA LYS A 70 5.89 -14.94 3.06
C LYS A 70 5.28 -13.82 3.90
N GLY A 71 4.01 -13.96 4.24
CA GLY A 71 3.26 -12.95 5.01
C GLY A 71 2.85 -11.75 4.16
N VAL A 72 2.55 -10.62 4.80
CA VAL A 72 1.96 -9.43 4.15
C VAL A 72 2.93 -8.65 3.26
N GLY A 73 4.24 -8.93 3.34
CA GLY A 73 5.27 -8.19 2.61
C GLY A 73 5.33 -6.68 2.95
N PRO A 74 6.17 -5.92 2.22
CA PRO A 74 6.39 -4.50 2.47
C PRO A 74 5.38 -3.58 1.76
N GLN A 75 4.67 -4.08 0.74
CA GLN A 75 3.86 -3.25 -0.14
C GLN A 75 2.47 -2.93 0.44
N ARG A 76 2.01 -1.69 0.27
CA ARG A 76 0.67 -1.26 0.71
C ARG A 76 0.04 -0.29 -0.28
N ILE A 77 -1.28 -0.27 -0.28
CA ILE A 77 -2.09 0.85 -0.77
C ILE A 77 -2.62 1.62 0.44
N VAL A 78 -2.62 2.94 0.37
CA VAL A 78 -3.29 3.84 1.30
C VAL A 78 -4.34 4.64 0.55
N THR A 79 -5.59 4.60 1.00
CA THR A 79 -6.69 5.37 0.39
C THR A 79 -7.14 6.50 1.31
N GLY A 80 -7.40 7.67 0.73
CA GLY A 80 -8.07 8.79 1.40
C GLY A 80 -9.59 8.73 1.26
N GLN A 81 -10.31 9.44 2.13
CA GLN A 81 -11.78 9.51 2.06
C GLN A 81 -12.30 10.21 0.81
N ASN A 82 -11.51 11.09 0.18
CA ASN A 82 -11.87 11.75 -1.07
C ASN A 82 -11.45 10.97 -2.32
N GLY A 83 -11.01 9.71 -2.16
CA GLY A 83 -10.70 8.81 -3.25
C GLY A 83 -9.25 8.85 -3.73
N GLU A 84 -8.38 9.60 -3.05
CA GLU A 84 -6.94 9.54 -3.29
C GLU A 84 -6.43 8.12 -3.05
N THR A 85 -5.53 7.68 -3.92
CA THR A 85 -4.85 6.39 -3.78
C THR A 85 -3.35 6.62 -3.80
N TYR A 86 -2.68 6.14 -2.78
CA TYR A 86 -1.23 6.15 -2.68
C TYR A 86 -0.73 4.71 -2.60
N TYR A 87 0.35 4.42 -3.33
CA TYR A 87 1.03 3.14 -3.27
C TYR A 87 2.39 3.32 -2.62
N THR A 88 2.74 2.43 -1.68
CA THR A 88 4.07 2.38 -1.07
C THR A 88 4.70 1.00 -1.31
N PRO A 89 5.86 0.92 -1.97
CA PRO A 89 6.55 -0.35 -2.22
C PRO A 89 7.51 -0.76 -1.08
N ASP A 90 7.72 0.12 -0.10
CA ASP A 90 8.86 0.06 0.83
C ASP A 90 8.43 0.25 2.29
N HIS A 91 7.17 -0.12 2.59
CA HIS A 91 6.57 -0.06 3.92
C HIS A 91 6.52 1.38 4.48
N TYR A 92 5.79 2.23 3.76
CA TYR A 92 5.46 3.63 4.07
C TYR A 92 6.64 4.61 4.04
N LYS A 93 7.83 4.23 3.54
CA LYS A 93 8.97 5.15 3.46
C LYS A 93 8.82 6.15 2.31
N THR A 94 8.33 5.68 1.17
CA THR A 94 7.98 6.50 0.01
C THR A 94 6.57 6.18 -0.47
N PHE A 95 5.96 7.16 -1.15
CA PHE A 95 4.62 7.05 -1.70
C PHE A 95 4.60 7.50 -3.15
N ILE A 96 3.84 6.75 -3.96
CA ILE A 96 3.55 7.06 -5.35
C ILE A 96 2.06 7.36 -5.42
N PHE A 97 1.70 8.56 -5.87
CA PHE A 97 0.30 8.89 -6.13
C PHE A 97 -0.19 8.11 -7.34
N VAL A 98 -1.28 7.36 -7.16
CA VAL A 98 -1.90 6.56 -8.21
C VAL A 98 -3.07 7.36 -8.77
N LYS A 99 -2.89 7.88 -9.99
CA LYS A 99 -4.00 8.46 -10.75
C LYS A 99 -4.94 7.35 -11.19
N ARG A 100 -6.23 7.51 -10.87
CA ARG A 100 -7.30 6.70 -11.47
C ARG A 100 -7.55 7.13 -12.90
#